data_AF-A0ABD5NFL7-F1
#
_entry.id   AF-A0ABD5NFL7-F1
#
_cell.length_a   1.000
_cell.length_b   1.000
_cell.length_c   1.000
_cell.angle_alpha   90.00
_cell.angle_beta   90.00
_cell.angle_gamma   90.00
#
_symmetry.space_group_name_H-M   'P 1'
#
loop_
_entity.id
_entity.type
_entity.pdbx_description
1 polymer ?
#
loop_
_entity_poly.entity_id
_entity_poly.type
_entity_poly.pdbx_seq_one_letter_code
_entity_poly.pdbx_strand_id
1 'polypeptide(L)'
;MTSPNALLLQRMNALKDAASVERLSAAQQEAMDQIRKHRDDDARFINLYGPEEAGKTFLCWALREAEDWEYHPQMPESADEPVVIYDHGEADRMATRNLRNHASINGLATIVYVTHRPAEEVFPRVELAPGEDHYQTVRANWEALGLSVEHAPTM
;
A
#
# COMPACT_ATOMS: atom_id res chain seq x y z
N MET A 1 -15.63 -28.57 1.83
CA MET A 1 -14.55 -28.07 0.95
C MET A 1 -14.61 -26.56 0.98
N THR A 2 -13.61 -25.90 1.56
CA THR A 2 -13.52 -24.44 1.61
C THR A 2 -13.07 -23.94 0.25
N SER A 3 -13.80 -23.00 -0.36
CA SER A 3 -13.45 -22.45 -1.67
C SER A 3 -12.04 -21.82 -1.64
N PRO A 4 -11.23 -21.94 -2.70
CA PRO A 4 -9.93 -21.26 -2.80
C PRO A 4 -10.00 -19.76 -2.46
N ASN A 5 -11.09 -19.10 -2.83
CA ASN A 5 -11.31 -17.68 -2.54
C ASN A 5 -11.51 -17.39 -1.05
N ALA A 6 -12.11 -18.33 -0.31
CA ALA A 6 -12.32 -18.17 1.13
C ALA A 6 -11.00 -18.29 1.90
N LEU A 7 -10.09 -19.17 1.46
CA LEU A 7 -8.75 -19.29 2.03
C LEU A 7 -7.89 -18.05 1.74
N LEU A 8 -7.97 -17.50 0.52
CA LEU A 8 -7.29 -16.26 0.16
C LEU A 8 -7.78 -15.09 1.03
N LEU A 9 -9.10 -14.94 1.16
CA LEU A 9 -9.70 -13.89 1.98
C LEU A 9 -9.30 -14.00 3.46
N GLN A 10 -9.30 -15.21 4.00
CA GLN A 10 -8.87 -15.45 5.39
C GLN A 10 -7.41 -15.06 5.61
N ARG A 11 -6.51 -15.39 4.67
CA ARG A 11 -5.10 -14.97 4.72
C ARG A 11 -4.96 -13.46 4.66
N MET A 12 -5.68 -12.81 3.75
CA MET A 12 -5.66 -11.34 3.64
C MET A 12 -6.12 -10.67 4.92
N ASN A 13 -7.20 -11.15 5.54
CA ASN A 13 -7.68 -10.59 6.80
C ASN A 13 -6.67 -10.79 7.93
N ALA A 14 -6.08 -11.98 8.07
CA ALA A 14 -5.04 -12.23 9.07
C ALA A 14 -3.82 -11.32 8.90
N LEU A 15 -3.42 -11.03 7.65
CA LEU A 15 -2.32 -10.10 7.37
C LEU A 15 -2.68 -8.65 7.68
N LYS A 16 -3.92 -8.23 7.44
CA LYS A 16 -4.42 -6.90 7.79
C LYS A 16 -4.48 -6.71 9.31
N ASP A 17 -5.03 -7.69 10.02
CA ASP A 17 -5.16 -7.67 11.49
C ASP A 17 -3.78 -7.66 12.17
N ALA A 18 -2.76 -8.21 11.52
CA ALA A 18 -1.40 -8.25 12.00
C ALA A 18 -0.49 -7.16 11.40
N ALA A 19 -1.02 -6.23 10.60
CA ALA A 19 -0.21 -5.21 9.96
C ALA A 19 0.36 -4.26 11.03
N SER A 20 1.67 -4.25 11.19
CA SER A 20 2.37 -3.32 12.07
C SER A 20 3.71 -2.93 11.47
N VAL A 21 4.22 -1.77 11.88
CA VAL A 21 5.53 -1.26 11.46
C VAL A 21 6.65 -2.24 11.81
N GLU A 22 6.55 -2.95 12.94
CA GLU A 22 7.59 -3.90 13.38
C GLU A 22 7.72 -5.13 12.48
N ARG A 23 6.70 -5.39 11.65
CA ARG A 23 6.67 -6.52 10.71
C ARG A 23 7.05 -6.11 9.29
N LEU A 24 7.37 -4.84 9.05
CA LEU A 24 7.83 -4.39 7.74
C LEU A 24 9.23 -4.97 7.46
N SER A 25 9.43 -5.42 6.23
CA SER A 25 10.78 -5.65 5.70
C SER A 25 11.55 -4.33 5.59
N ALA A 26 12.88 -4.40 5.47
CA ALA A 26 13.72 -3.21 5.26
C ALA A 26 13.27 -2.36 4.06
N ALA A 27 12.92 -3.00 2.93
CA ALA A 27 12.44 -2.30 1.73
C ALA A 27 11.09 -1.58 1.96
N GLN A 28 10.18 -2.19 2.74
CA GLN A 28 8.91 -1.55 3.09
C GLN A 28 9.11 -0.43 4.11
N GLN A 29 10.02 -0.59 5.06
CA GLN A 29 10.36 0.47 6.02
C GLN A 29 10.94 1.68 5.30
N GLU A 30 11.86 1.46 4.35
CA GLU A 30 12.42 2.53 3.52
C GLU A 30 11.33 3.25 2.70
N ALA A 31 10.42 2.50 2.08
CA ALA A 31 9.28 3.08 1.37
C ALA A 31 8.37 3.88 2.32
N MET A 32 8.12 3.39 3.53
CA MET A 32 7.34 4.10 4.56
C MET A 32 8.00 5.44 4.92
N ASP A 33 9.31 5.44 5.14
CA ASP A 33 10.07 6.63 5.51
C ASP A 33 10.10 7.67 4.37
N GLN A 34 10.15 7.22 3.10
CA GLN A 34 10.02 8.12 1.95
C GLN A 34 8.63 8.73 1.83
N ILE A 35 7.56 7.95 2.08
CA ILE A 35 6.18 8.46 2.11
C ILE A 35 6.03 9.54 3.17
N ARG A 36 6.54 9.29 4.38
CA ARG A 36 6.54 10.25 5.50
C ARG A 36 7.28 11.53 5.13
N LYS A 37 8.48 11.40 4.58
CA LYS A 37 9.26 12.55 4.14
C LYS A 37 8.50 13.40 3.12
N HIS A 38 7.86 12.78 2.13
CA HIS A 38 7.07 13.52 1.16
C HIS A 38 5.86 14.21 1.78
N ARG A 39 5.18 13.55 2.74
CA ARG A 39 4.08 14.16 3.51
C ARG A 39 4.57 15.38 4.29
N ASP A 40 5.72 15.28 4.96
CA ASP A 40 6.34 16.38 5.72
C ASP A 40 6.77 17.55 4.81
N ASP A 41 7.10 17.26 3.55
CA ASP A 41 7.38 18.24 2.49
C ASP A 41 6.09 18.79 1.83
N ASP A 42 4.92 18.63 2.46
CA ASP A 42 3.60 19.06 1.98
C ASP A 42 3.19 18.45 0.61
N ALA A 43 3.70 17.27 0.27
CA ALA A 43 3.32 16.60 -0.96
C ALA A 43 1.85 16.14 -0.90
N ARG A 44 1.02 16.74 -1.77
CA ARG A 44 -0.39 16.37 -1.88
C ARG A 44 -0.63 14.98 -2.50
N PHE A 45 0.24 14.57 -3.42
CA PHE A 45 0.14 13.29 -4.12
C PHE A 45 1.47 12.56 -4.06
N ILE A 46 1.45 11.31 -3.62
CA ILE A 46 2.61 10.44 -3.53
C ILE A 46 2.24 9.16 -4.26
N ASN A 47 3.00 8.78 -5.28
CA ASN A 47 2.78 7.52 -5.98
C ASN A 47 3.66 6.42 -5.37
N LEU A 48 3.04 5.48 -4.65
CA LEU A 48 3.68 4.23 -4.25
C LEU A 48 3.54 3.23 -5.41
N TYR A 49 4.65 2.76 -5.98
CA TYR A 49 4.61 1.78 -7.05
C TYR A 49 5.59 0.65 -6.82
N GLY A 50 5.38 -0.47 -7.51
CA GLY A 50 6.24 -1.65 -7.42
C GLY A 50 5.55 -2.89 -7.98
N PRO A 51 6.28 -4.00 -8.17
CA PRO A 51 5.74 -5.22 -8.76
C PRO A 51 4.60 -5.81 -7.93
N GLU A 52 3.85 -6.72 -8.53
CA GLU A 52 2.90 -7.55 -7.79
C GLU A 52 3.61 -8.28 -6.65
N GLU A 53 2.87 -8.56 -5.57
CA GLU A 53 3.38 -9.25 -4.39
C GLU A 53 4.50 -8.55 -3.59
N ALA A 54 4.96 -7.37 -4.00
CA ALA A 54 5.94 -6.57 -3.26
C ALA A 54 5.49 -6.11 -1.86
N GLY A 55 4.24 -6.43 -1.46
CA GLY A 55 3.70 -6.07 -0.15
C GLY A 55 3.23 -4.62 -0.03
N LYS A 56 2.89 -3.95 -1.14
CA LYS A 56 2.35 -2.57 -1.15
C LYS A 56 1.10 -2.42 -0.29
N THR A 57 0.13 -3.32 -0.44
CA THR A 57 -1.08 -3.33 0.38
C THR A 57 -0.75 -3.49 1.87
N PHE A 58 0.16 -4.40 2.23
CA PHE A 58 0.57 -4.59 3.63
C PHE A 58 1.22 -3.32 4.22
N LEU A 59 2.09 -2.65 3.45
CA LEU A 59 2.65 -1.36 3.83
C LEU A 59 1.56 -0.30 4.06
N CYS A 60 0.53 -0.25 3.20
CA CYS A 60 -0.59 0.66 3.36
C CYS A 60 -1.41 0.39 4.64
N TRP A 61 -1.59 -0.87 5.00
CA TRP A 61 -2.20 -1.24 6.28
C TRP A 61 -1.32 -0.82 7.47
N ALA A 62 -0.01 -1.02 7.39
CA ALA A 62 0.90 -0.57 8.44
C ALA A 62 0.92 0.97 8.59
N LEU A 63 0.78 1.73 7.49
CA LEU A 63 0.59 3.19 7.54
C LEU A 63 -0.69 3.58 8.27
N ARG A 64 -1.82 2.92 7.94
CA ARG A 64 -3.10 3.14 8.61
C ARG A 64 -3.05 2.83 10.11
N GLU A 65 -2.38 1.76 10.51
CA GLU A 65 -2.32 1.37 11.93
C GLU A 65 -1.36 2.26 12.74
N ALA A 66 -0.33 2.80 12.11
CA ALA A 66 0.68 3.63 12.78
C ALA A 66 0.34 5.13 12.82
N GLU A 67 -0.49 5.60 11.89
CA GLU A 67 -0.73 7.02 11.60
C GLU A 67 -2.17 7.23 11.13
N ASP A 68 -2.63 8.48 11.11
CA ASP A 68 -4.00 8.86 10.71
C ASP A 68 -4.23 8.78 9.18
N TRP A 69 -4.01 7.61 8.56
CA TRP A 69 -4.34 7.36 7.15
C TRP A 69 -5.63 6.57 7.01
N GLU A 70 -6.54 7.08 6.17
CA GLU A 70 -7.73 6.33 5.78
C GLU A 70 -7.43 5.45 4.56
N TYR A 71 -7.67 4.15 4.67
CA TYR A 71 -7.44 3.20 3.58
C TYR A 71 -8.70 2.97 2.76
N HIS A 72 -8.62 3.17 1.45
CA HIS A 72 -9.64 2.71 0.51
C HIS A 72 -9.05 1.82 -0.60
N PRO A 73 -9.65 0.66 -0.88
CA PRO A 73 -9.22 -0.21 -1.98
C PRO A 73 -9.63 0.32 -3.37
N GLN A 74 -10.45 1.37 -3.40
CA GLN A 74 -10.91 2.08 -4.59
C GLN A 74 -11.25 3.51 -4.18
N MET A 75 -11.23 4.44 -5.13
CA MET A 75 -11.60 5.83 -4.86
C MET A 75 -13.07 5.90 -4.39
N PRO A 76 -13.34 6.37 -3.15
CA PRO A 76 -14.70 6.51 -2.64
C PRO A 76 -15.40 7.72 -3.27
N GLU A 77 -16.69 7.92 -3.01
CA GLU A 77 -17.39 9.16 -3.41
C GLU A 77 -16.94 10.35 -2.55
N SER A 78 -16.66 10.10 -1.28
CA SER A 78 -16.11 11.03 -0.29
C SER A 78 -15.15 10.29 0.63
N ALA A 79 -14.18 10.99 1.20
CA ALA A 79 -13.38 10.48 2.31
C ALA A 79 -13.72 11.27 3.58
N ASP A 80 -13.65 10.60 4.72
CA ASP A 80 -13.93 11.22 6.02
C ASP A 80 -12.67 11.93 6.53
N GLU A 81 -11.49 11.41 6.18
CA GLU A 81 -10.20 11.97 6.54
C GLU A 81 -9.50 12.69 5.36
N PRO A 82 -8.72 13.74 5.61
CA PRO A 82 -7.99 14.47 4.57
C PRO A 82 -6.73 13.73 4.09
N VAL A 83 -6.29 12.67 4.78
CA VAL A 83 -5.08 11.90 4.48
C VAL A 83 -5.48 10.47 4.14
N VAL A 84 -5.34 10.09 2.88
CA VAL A 84 -5.92 8.85 2.36
C VAL A 84 -4.94 8.00 1.56
N ILE A 85 -5.20 6.70 1.53
CA ILE A 85 -4.53 5.73 0.68
C ILE A 85 -5.56 5.17 -0.29
N TYR A 86 -5.23 5.21 -1.58
CA TYR A 86 -5.99 4.55 -2.63
C TYR A 86 -5.17 3.41 -3.22
N ASP A 87 -5.54 2.19 -2.83
CA ASP A 87 -4.93 0.98 -3.39
C ASP A 87 -5.52 0.65 -4.78
N HIS A 88 -4.78 -0.11 -5.58
CA HIS A 88 -5.19 -0.60 -6.91
C HIS A 88 -5.49 0.51 -7.95
N GLY A 89 -4.70 1.58 -7.93
CA GLY A 89 -4.75 2.64 -8.93
C GLY A 89 -4.24 2.22 -10.32
N GLU A 90 -4.71 2.92 -11.34
CA GLU A 90 -4.17 2.86 -12.70
C GLU A 90 -3.14 3.98 -12.91
N ALA A 91 -2.00 3.63 -13.49
CA ALA A 91 -0.88 4.55 -13.64
C ALA A 91 -1.02 5.55 -14.79
N ASP A 92 -2.05 5.42 -15.64
CA ASP A 92 -2.19 6.29 -16.81
C ASP A 92 -2.59 7.72 -16.43
N ARG A 93 -2.38 8.62 -17.38
CA ARG A 93 -2.63 10.04 -17.20
C ARG A 93 -4.10 10.38 -16.91
N MET A 94 -5.06 9.62 -17.43
CA MET A 94 -6.48 9.91 -17.24
C MET A 94 -6.92 9.56 -15.81
N ALA A 95 -6.53 8.38 -15.32
CA ALA A 95 -6.82 7.94 -13.95
C ALA A 95 -6.24 8.91 -12.91
N THR A 96 -4.97 9.28 -13.06
CA THR A 96 -4.28 10.22 -12.17
C THR A 96 -4.85 11.65 -12.22
N ARG A 97 -5.38 12.09 -13.37
CA ARG A 97 -6.13 13.36 -13.48
C ARG A 97 -7.47 13.32 -12.74
N ASN A 98 -8.22 12.23 -12.89
CA ASN A 98 -9.49 12.05 -12.19
C ASN A 98 -9.28 12.05 -10.68
N LEU A 99 -8.21 11.39 -10.22
CA LEU A 99 -7.80 11.42 -8.82
C LEU A 99 -7.55 12.85 -8.32
N ARG A 100 -6.81 13.68 -9.06
CA ARG A 100 -6.54 15.06 -8.64
C ARG A 100 -7.81 15.92 -8.55
N ASN A 101 -8.73 15.73 -9.49
CA ASN A 101 -10.01 16.42 -9.46
C ASN A 101 -10.81 16.00 -8.22
N HIS A 102 -10.91 14.69 -7.97
CA HIS A 102 -11.56 14.14 -6.79
C HIS A 102 -10.96 14.69 -5.49
N ALA A 103 -9.63 14.69 -5.37
CA ALA A 103 -8.93 15.24 -4.23
C ALA A 103 -9.26 16.72 -3.99
N SER A 104 -9.31 17.51 -5.06
CA SER A 104 -9.61 18.94 -5.00
C SER A 104 -11.05 19.22 -4.57
N ILE A 105 -12.00 18.42 -5.06
CA ILE A 105 -13.42 18.53 -4.69
C ILE A 105 -13.63 18.15 -3.21
N ASN A 106 -12.96 17.10 -2.74
CA ASN A 106 -13.13 16.57 -1.40
C ASN A 106 -12.17 17.16 -0.35
N GLY A 107 -11.36 18.17 -0.73
CA GLY A 107 -10.46 18.82 0.23
C GLY A 107 -9.35 17.92 0.78
N LEU A 108 -8.96 16.87 0.05
CA LEU A 108 -7.91 15.94 0.49
C LEU A 108 -6.55 16.63 0.52
N ALA A 109 -5.86 16.50 1.65
CA ALA A 109 -4.56 17.11 1.94
C ALA A 109 -3.40 16.25 1.43
N THR A 110 -3.44 14.93 1.62
CA THR A 110 -2.37 14.02 1.18
C THR A 110 -2.95 12.70 0.71
N ILE A 111 -2.46 12.21 -0.44
CA ILE A 111 -2.91 10.97 -1.05
C ILE A 111 -1.70 10.09 -1.37
N VAL A 112 -1.70 8.86 -0.85
CA VAL A 112 -0.85 7.78 -1.38
C VAL A 112 -1.63 7.02 -2.43
N TYR A 113 -1.18 7.12 -3.68
CA TYR A 113 -1.77 6.43 -4.82
C TYR A 113 -0.93 5.21 -5.20
N VAL A 114 -1.49 4.02 -4.98
CA VAL A 114 -0.76 2.76 -5.13
C VAL A 114 -0.97 2.20 -6.53
N THR A 115 0.12 1.92 -7.26
CA THR A 115 0.07 1.40 -8.64
C THR A 115 1.06 0.27 -8.85
N HIS A 116 0.93 -0.49 -9.94
CA HIS A 116 1.91 -1.54 -10.31
C HIS A 116 3.15 -0.97 -11.01
N ARG A 117 2.99 0.16 -11.70
CA ARG A 117 4.05 0.87 -12.43
C ARG A 117 4.03 2.35 -12.05
N PRO A 118 5.11 3.11 -12.28
CA PRO A 118 5.13 4.54 -12.01
C PRO A 118 3.96 5.26 -12.70
N ALA A 119 3.25 6.10 -11.96
CA ALA A 119 2.23 7.00 -12.51
C ALA A 119 2.83 7.89 -13.61
N GLU A 120 2.11 8.07 -14.72
CA GLU A 120 2.59 8.85 -15.87
C GLU A 120 2.68 10.36 -15.57
N GLU A 121 1.86 10.86 -14.64
CA GLU A 121 2.01 12.22 -14.13
C GLU A 121 3.19 12.35 -13.17
N VAL A 122 3.73 13.57 -13.08
CA VAL A 122 4.90 13.88 -12.26
C VAL A 122 4.43 14.14 -10.83
N PHE A 123 4.45 13.08 -10.03
CA PHE A 123 4.32 13.12 -8.58
C PHE A 123 5.65 12.72 -7.94
N PRO A 124 5.89 13.08 -6.67
CA PRO A 124 6.76 12.30 -5.80
C PRO A 124 6.45 10.81 -5.94
N ARG A 125 7.48 10.02 -6.16
CA ARG A 125 7.39 8.59 -6.47
C ARG A 125 8.20 7.83 -5.44
N VAL A 126 7.57 6.83 -4.84
CA VAL A 126 8.18 5.88 -3.91
C VAL A 126 8.11 4.52 -4.55
N GLU A 127 9.27 3.95 -4.86
CA GLU A 127 9.37 2.61 -5.40
C GLU A 127 9.52 1.61 -4.26
N LEU A 128 8.65 0.60 -4.25
CA LEU A 128 8.83 -0.60 -3.47
C LEU A 128 9.47 -1.67 -4.36
N ALA A 129 10.80 -1.68 -4.38
CA ALA A 129 11.62 -2.65 -5.12
C ALA A 129 12.27 -3.65 -4.14
N PRO A 130 11.56 -4.71 -3.74
CA PRO A 130 12.09 -5.69 -2.80
C PRO A 130 13.22 -6.53 -3.42
N GLY A 131 14.27 -6.77 -2.64
CA GLY A 131 15.27 -7.81 -2.92
C GLY A 131 14.88 -9.16 -2.30
N GLU A 132 15.73 -10.19 -2.46
CA GLU A 132 15.47 -11.55 -1.96
C GLU A 132 15.14 -11.59 -0.45
N ASP A 133 15.87 -10.82 0.35
CA ASP A 133 15.70 -10.76 1.81
C ASP A 133 14.30 -10.29 2.25
N HIS A 134 13.61 -9.53 1.39
CA HIS A 134 12.22 -9.13 1.63
C HIS A 134 11.31 -10.35 1.71
N TYR A 135 11.41 -11.25 0.72
CA TYR A 135 10.55 -12.42 0.62
C TYR A 135 10.83 -13.42 1.75
N GLN A 136 12.08 -13.51 2.22
CA GLN A 136 12.42 -14.27 3.42
C GLN A 136 11.76 -13.67 4.67
N THR A 137 11.74 -12.35 4.81
CA THR A 137 11.08 -11.65 5.92
C THR A 137 9.57 -11.86 5.89
N VAL A 138 8.94 -11.72 4.72
CA VAL A 138 7.51 -11.96 4.53
C VAL A 138 7.16 -13.40 4.91
N ARG A 139 7.97 -14.37 4.47
CA ARG A 139 7.78 -15.78 4.82
C ARG A 139 7.88 -16.02 6.32
N ALA A 140 8.91 -15.48 6.99
CA ALA A 140 9.06 -15.59 8.44
C ALA A 140 7.87 -14.97 9.21
N ASN A 141 7.35 -13.85 8.73
CA ASN A 141 6.15 -13.23 9.29
C ASN A 141 4.91 -14.13 9.12
N TRP A 142 4.75 -14.76 7.96
CA TRP A 142 3.65 -15.70 7.73
C TRP A 142 3.74 -16.91 8.67
N GLU A 143 4.94 -17.47 8.86
CA GLU A 143 5.15 -18.57 9.83
C GLU A 143 4.78 -18.14 11.26
N ALA A 144 5.22 -16.95 11.68
CA ALA A 144 4.90 -16.40 13.00
C ALA A 144 3.39 -16.14 13.21
N LEU A 145 2.64 -15.94 12.13
CA LEU A 145 1.18 -15.77 12.14
C LEU A 145 0.41 -17.10 11.95
N GLY A 146 1.11 -18.23 11.82
CA GLY A 146 0.50 -19.53 11.56
C GLY A 146 -0.12 -19.66 10.16
N LEU A 147 0.30 -18.82 9.21
CA LEU A 147 -0.13 -18.87 7.82
C LEU A 147 0.70 -19.89 7.03
N SER A 148 0.09 -20.50 6.00
CA SER A 148 0.78 -21.45 5.12
C SER A 148 1.80 -20.73 4.23
N VAL A 149 3.08 -21.10 4.38
CA VAL A 149 4.19 -20.56 3.57
C VAL A 149 4.32 -21.13 2.16
N GLU A 150 3.55 -22.18 1.84
CA GLU A 150 3.52 -22.75 0.47
C GLU A 150 3.09 -21.72 -0.58
N HIS A 151 2.32 -20.71 -0.15
CA HIS A 151 1.79 -19.64 -0.98
C HIS A 151 2.34 -18.27 -0.56
N ALA A 152 3.44 -18.24 0.19
CA ALA A 152 4.09 -16.98 0.50
C ALA A 152 4.72 -16.42 -0.80
N PRO A 153 4.69 -15.08 -0.98
CA PRO A 153 5.37 -14.43 -2.10
C PRO A 153 6.81 -14.90 -2.26
N THR A 154 7.22 -15.12 -3.51
CA THR A 154 8.60 -15.42 -3.90
C THR A 154 9.05 -14.44 -4.97
N MET A 155 10.37 -14.26 -5.12
CA MET A 155 10.93 -13.46 -6.21
C MET A 155 10.54 -14.01 -7.60
#